data_AF-A0A956PNM6-F1
#
_entry.id   AF-A0A956PNM6-F1
#
_cell.length_a   1.000
_cell.length_b   1.000
_cell.length_c   1.000
_cell.angle_alpha   90.00
_cell.angle_beta   90.00
_cell.angle_gamma   90.00
#
_symmetry.space_group_name_H-M   'P 1'
#
loop_
_entity.id
_entity.type
_entity.pdbx_description
1 polymer ?
#
loop_
_entity_poly.entity_id
_entity_poly.type
_entity_poly.pdbx_seq_one_letter_code
_entity_poly.pdbx_strand_id
1 'polypeptide(L)'
;MKRRELICTEADLSQELPLARAYIKGQGFHSFIISCCTGPYGPTHDHLTLLDTVEHALAQMMEISKKLANTIMNERQAAGFAFESKTNPIDDAFCQFFAIFTAADSAAARSAVLSDEDPEIKGAFRQPWVRYLGDNDSKTNCKTVVAELSAFLDFHQMHPDKERRISEPKQLASCMTAFFRLLANGVKEIGTDAEYERHRVALESMQIDICGRHYAGFDFSSKSAENEEPGELLPIHYEDVVGNKEYIEAGLRLARDVAGFD
;
A
#
# COMPACT_ATOMS: atom_id res chain seq x y z
N MET A 1 25.93 -0.85 14.23
CA MET A 1 24.93 -1.91 13.91
C MET A 1 24.41 -1.62 12.51
N LYS A 2 24.42 -2.58 11.58
CA LYS A 2 23.76 -2.40 10.28
C LYS A 2 22.26 -2.21 10.53
N ARG A 3 21.64 -1.19 9.93
CA ARG A 3 20.19 -0.95 9.99
C ARG A 3 19.52 -2.16 9.31
N ARG A 4 18.42 -2.64 9.87
CA ARG A 4 17.69 -3.79 9.31
C ARG A 4 16.88 -3.31 8.12
N GLU A 5 16.90 -4.04 7.02
CA GLU A 5 16.30 -3.60 5.76
C GLU A 5 15.35 -4.67 5.21
N LEU A 6 14.17 -4.25 4.77
CA LEU A 6 13.24 -5.05 3.98
C LEU A 6 13.03 -4.32 2.66
N ILE A 7 13.68 -4.81 1.61
CA ILE A 7 13.63 -4.23 0.27
C ILE A 7 12.92 -5.18 -0.69
N CYS A 8 11.87 -4.69 -1.33
CA CYS A 8 11.13 -5.38 -2.38
C CYS A 8 11.01 -4.45 -3.59
N THR A 9 11.68 -4.79 -4.68
CA THR A 9 11.66 -4.02 -5.93
C THR A 9 10.65 -4.61 -6.92
N GLU A 10 10.29 -3.86 -7.95
CA GLU A 10 9.45 -4.37 -9.04
C GLU A 10 10.01 -5.64 -9.70
N ALA A 11 11.35 -5.77 -9.75
CA ALA A 11 12.01 -6.96 -10.30
C ALA A 11 11.77 -8.20 -9.43
N ASP A 12 11.64 -8.04 -8.11
CA ASP A 12 11.35 -9.14 -7.18
C ASP A 12 9.95 -9.74 -7.43
N LEU A 13 8.99 -8.94 -7.92
CA LEU A 13 7.61 -9.38 -8.17
C LEU A 13 7.48 -10.28 -9.40
N SER A 14 8.52 -10.35 -10.25
CA SER A 14 8.49 -11.02 -11.55
C SER A 14 8.03 -12.49 -11.51
N GLN A 15 8.33 -13.21 -10.43
CA GLN A 15 7.93 -14.61 -10.24
C GLN A 15 6.47 -14.77 -9.78
N GLU A 16 5.96 -13.78 -9.05
CA GLU A 16 4.63 -13.80 -8.45
C GLU A 16 3.55 -13.22 -9.38
N LEU A 17 3.92 -12.32 -10.29
CA LEU A 17 3.00 -11.74 -11.28
C LEU A 17 2.23 -12.80 -12.12
N PRO A 18 2.86 -13.84 -12.69
CA PRO A 18 2.13 -14.89 -13.40
C PRO A 18 1.10 -15.64 -12.53
N LEU A 19 1.41 -15.82 -11.24
CA LEU A 19 0.51 -16.46 -10.28
C LEU A 19 -0.66 -15.55 -9.92
N ALA A 20 -0.40 -14.27 -9.66
CA ALA A 20 -1.42 -13.25 -9.45
C ALA A 20 -2.40 -13.20 -10.64
N ARG A 21 -1.88 -13.18 -11.87
CA ARG A 21 -2.68 -13.23 -13.09
C ARG A 21 -3.54 -14.49 -13.19
N ALA A 22 -2.99 -15.65 -12.81
CA ALA A 22 -3.73 -16.89 -12.79
C ALA A 22 -4.89 -16.84 -11.78
N TYR A 23 -4.71 -16.20 -10.61
CA TYR A 23 -5.78 -16.01 -9.64
C TYR A 23 -6.87 -15.06 -10.14
N ILE A 24 -6.50 -13.92 -10.72
CA ILE A 24 -7.46 -12.97 -11.34
C ILE A 24 -8.28 -13.66 -12.44
N LYS A 25 -7.64 -14.49 -13.27
CA LYS A 25 -8.33 -15.28 -14.30
C LYS A 25 -9.23 -16.35 -13.69
N GLY A 26 -8.71 -17.12 -12.73
CA GLY A 26 -9.42 -18.23 -12.09
C GLY A 26 -10.67 -17.79 -11.31
N GLN A 27 -10.65 -16.59 -10.73
CA GLN A 27 -11.81 -15.99 -10.05
C GLN A 27 -12.78 -15.29 -11.00
N GLY A 28 -12.49 -15.22 -12.30
CA GLY A 28 -13.31 -14.49 -13.27
C GLY A 28 -13.29 -12.96 -13.09
N PHE A 29 -12.41 -12.44 -12.23
CA PHE A 29 -12.37 -11.02 -11.86
C PHE A 29 -12.15 -10.09 -13.07
N HIS A 30 -11.31 -10.51 -14.02
CA HIS A 30 -11.06 -9.78 -15.27
C HIS A 30 -12.31 -9.54 -16.12
N SER A 31 -13.21 -10.52 -16.21
CA SER A 31 -14.47 -10.36 -16.94
C SER A 31 -15.47 -9.56 -16.12
N PHE A 32 -15.49 -9.78 -14.81
CA PHE A 32 -16.37 -9.08 -13.89
C PHE A 32 -16.11 -7.57 -13.87
N ILE A 33 -14.85 -7.13 -13.74
CA ILE A 33 -14.52 -5.70 -13.69
C ILE A 33 -14.97 -4.94 -14.95
N ILE A 34 -14.86 -5.58 -16.13
CA ILE A 34 -15.31 -5.02 -17.41
C ILE A 34 -16.85 -4.95 -17.46
N SER A 35 -17.54 -5.87 -16.77
CA SER A 35 -18.99 -5.86 -16.67
C SER A 35 -19.55 -4.84 -15.69
N CYS A 36 -18.74 -4.33 -14.74
CA CYS A 36 -19.15 -3.31 -13.78
C CYS A 36 -19.52 -1.99 -14.46
N CYS A 37 -18.73 -1.58 -15.46
CA CYS A 37 -19.00 -0.43 -16.31
C CYS A 37 -18.40 -0.64 -17.69
N THR A 38 -19.21 -0.62 -18.75
CA THR A 38 -18.68 -0.77 -20.11
C THR A 38 -18.38 0.58 -20.72
N GLY A 39 -17.15 0.76 -21.21
CA GLY A 39 -16.83 1.89 -22.07
C GLY A 39 -17.55 1.80 -23.42
N PRO A 40 -17.62 2.88 -24.19
CA PRO A 40 -18.33 2.92 -25.48
C PRO A 40 -17.80 1.89 -26.50
N TYR A 41 -16.56 1.42 -26.34
CA TYR A 41 -15.90 0.45 -27.21
C TYR A 41 -15.34 -0.78 -26.46
N GLY A 42 -15.84 -1.05 -25.25
CA GLY A 42 -15.34 -2.14 -24.39
C GLY A 42 -14.41 -1.67 -23.27
N PRO A 43 -13.39 -2.47 -22.86
CA PRO A 43 -12.51 -2.13 -21.75
C PRO A 43 -11.70 -0.87 -22.05
N THR A 44 -11.67 0.05 -21.07
CA THR A 44 -10.92 1.31 -21.15
C THR A 44 -9.50 1.15 -20.58
N HIS A 45 -8.65 2.15 -20.78
CA HIS A 45 -7.34 2.24 -20.13
C HIS A 45 -7.43 2.08 -18.60
N ASP A 46 -8.45 2.67 -17.99
CA ASP A 46 -8.66 2.61 -16.54
C ASP A 46 -8.94 1.17 -16.07
N HIS A 47 -9.72 0.40 -16.83
CA HIS A 47 -9.95 -1.02 -16.53
C HIS A 47 -8.65 -1.83 -16.53
N LEU A 48 -7.80 -1.59 -17.53
CA LEU A 48 -6.50 -2.27 -17.64
C LEU A 48 -5.58 -1.86 -16.49
N THR A 49 -5.58 -0.59 -16.12
CA THR A 49 -4.76 -0.06 -15.02
C THR A 49 -5.24 -0.59 -13.66
N LEU A 50 -6.54 -0.70 -13.45
CA LEU A 50 -7.12 -1.30 -12.23
C LEU A 50 -6.81 -2.80 -12.15
N LEU A 51 -6.88 -3.54 -13.26
CA LEU A 51 -6.46 -4.94 -13.30
C LEU A 51 -4.98 -5.12 -12.99
N ASP A 52 -4.13 -4.27 -13.58
CA ASP A 52 -2.70 -4.25 -13.30
C ASP A 52 -2.41 -3.91 -11.83
N THR A 53 -3.20 -3.01 -11.25
CA THR A 53 -3.11 -2.65 -9.82
C THR A 53 -3.42 -3.84 -8.92
N VAL A 54 -4.47 -4.61 -9.23
CA VAL A 54 -4.79 -5.84 -8.49
C VAL A 54 -3.69 -6.89 -8.70
N GLU A 55 -3.18 -7.06 -9.93
CA GLU A 55 -2.10 -8.01 -10.22
C GLU A 55 -0.85 -7.73 -9.38
N HIS A 56 -0.43 -6.45 -9.33
CA HIS A 56 0.71 -6.04 -8.51
C HIS A 56 0.45 -6.16 -7.01
N ALA A 57 -0.75 -5.81 -6.54
CA ALA A 57 -1.09 -5.95 -5.12
C ALA A 57 -0.96 -7.41 -4.65
N LEU A 58 -1.48 -8.36 -5.43
CA LEU A 58 -1.38 -9.78 -5.11
C LEU A 58 0.07 -10.29 -5.17
N ALA A 59 0.85 -9.83 -6.16
CA ALA A 59 2.27 -10.15 -6.23
C ALA A 59 3.05 -9.62 -5.02
N GLN A 60 2.77 -8.38 -4.60
CA GLN A 60 3.34 -7.77 -3.40
C GLN A 60 2.97 -8.57 -2.14
N MET A 61 1.70 -8.97 -1.98
CA MET A 61 1.28 -9.82 -0.84
C MET A 61 2.10 -11.11 -0.73
N MET A 62 2.33 -11.79 -1.85
CA MET A 62 3.10 -13.04 -1.88
C MET A 62 4.60 -12.80 -1.61
N GLU A 63 5.21 -11.82 -2.26
CA GLU A 63 6.66 -11.59 -2.14
C GLU A 63 7.04 -11.01 -0.78
N ILE A 64 6.27 -10.05 -0.26
CA ILE A 64 6.57 -9.37 1.00
C ILE A 64 6.41 -10.33 2.18
N SER A 65 5.35 -11.16 2.18
CA SER A 65 5.18 -12.17 3.22
C SER A 65 6.33 -13.18 3.24
N LYS A 66 6.79 -13.62 2.05
CA LYS A 66 7.96 -14.50 1.90
C LYS A 66 9.25 -13.83 2.41
N LYS A 67 9.52 -12.59 2.00
CA LYS A 67 10.73 -11.86 2.40
C LYS A 67 10.74 -11.61 3.90
N LEU A 68 9.63 -11.17 4.49
CA LEU A 68 9.54 -10.89 5.92
C LEU A 68 9.69 -12.17 6.76
N ALA A 69 9.05 -13.28 6.36
CA ALA A 69 9.20 -14.57 7.02
C ALA A 69 10.67 -15.03 7.01
N ASN A 70 11.36 -14.92 5.86
CA ASN A 70 12.79 -15.23 5.76
C ASN A 70 13.64 -14.34 6.67
N THR A 71 13.33 -13.04 6.77
CA THR A 71 14.02 -12.13 7.69
C THR A 71 13.86 -12.58 9.14
N ILE A 72 12.64 -12.92 9.58
CA ILE A 72 12.37 -13.41 10.94
C ILE A 72 13.13 -14.73 11.20
N MET A 73 13.12 -15.67 10.26
CA MET A 73 13.83 -16.94 10.39
C MET A 73 15.34 -16.75 10.51
N ASN A 74 15.93 -15.90 9.68
CA ASN A 74 17.36 -15.60 9.72
C ASN A 74 17.78 -14.97 11.06
N GLU A 75 16.94 -14.07 11.62
CA GLU A 75 17.19 -13.47 12.93
C GLU A 75 17.16 -14.51 14.06
N ARG A 76 16.21 -15.45 14.03
CA ARG A 76 16.13 -16.53 15.02
C ARG A 76 17.35 -17.44 14.99
N GLN A 77 17.81 -17.79 13.78
CA GLN A 77 19.01 -18.59 13.61
C GLN A 77 20.25 -17.86 14.14
N ALA A 78 20.39 -16.56 13.83
CA ALA A 78 21.51 -15.75 14.32
C ALA A 78 21.54 -15.60 15.85
N ALA A 79 20.37 -15.59 16.50
CA ALA A 79 20.24 -15.51 17.95
C ALA A 79 20.47 -16.86 18.70
N GLY A 80 20.83 -17.93 17.98
CA GLY A 80 21.17 -19.22 18.59
C GLY A 80 19.96 -20.03 19.09
N PHE A 81 18.74 -19.67 18.68
CA PHE A 81 17.56 -20.49 18.95
C PHE A 81 17.63 -21.78 18.12
N ALA A 82 17.60 -22.93 18.79
CA ALA A 82 17.73 -24.23 18.16
C ALA A 82 16.54 -24.57 17.25
N PHE A 83 16.80 -24.75 15.96
CA PHE A 83 16.10 -25.61 14.98
C PHE A 83 14.57 -25.81 15.08
N GLU A 84 13.78 -24.80 15.47
CA GLU A 84 12.39 -24.78 15.01
C GLU A 84 12.41 -24.34 13.54
N SER A 85 12.30 -25.34 12.65
CA SER A 85 12.37 -25.15 11.18
C SER A 85 11.15 -24.41 10.61
N LYS A 86 10.21 -24.00 11.45
CA LYS A 86 9.00 -23.29 11.09
C LYS A 86 8.86 -22.03 11.94
N THR A 87 8.43 -20.96 11.29
CA THR A 87 7.84 -19.79 11.93
C THR A 87 6.69 -20.22 12.85
N ASN A 88 6.51 -19.52 13.97
CA ASN A 88 5.36 -19.72 14.84
C ASN A 88 4.12 -19.14 14.12
N PRO A 89 2.92 -19.72 14.29
CA PRO A 89 1.67 -19.14 13.78
C PRO A 89 1.52 -17.61 13.97
N ILE A 90 2.00 -17.06 15.08
CA ILE A 90 1.98 -15.61 15.34
C ILE A 90 2.90 -14.85 14.36
N ASP A 91 4.09 -15.39 14.05
CA ASP A 91 4.99 -14.76 13.07
C ASP A 91 4.37 -14.81 11.67
N ASP A 92 3.77 -15.95 11.31
CA ASP A 92 3.13 -16.14 10.01
C ASP A 92 1.97 -15.16 9.84
N ALA A 93 1.10 -15.06 10.83
CA ALA A 93 -0.02 -14.13 10.84
C ALA A 93 0.47 -12.68 10.71
N PHE A 94 1.52 -12.29 11.46
CA PHE A 94 2.11 -10.95 11.35
C PHE A 94 2.67 -10.69 9.95
N CYS A 95 3.37 -11.66 9.35
CA CYS A 95 3.87 -11.55 7.99
C CYS A 95 2.74 -11.35 6.98
N GLN A 96 1.61 -12.04 7.15
CA GLN A 96 0.43 -11.85 6.31
C GLN A 96 -0.16 -10.45 6.48
N PHE A 97 -0.39 -10.00 7.72
CA PHE A 97 -0.98 -8.68 7.97
C PHE A 97 -0.13 -7.54 7.40
N PHE A 98 1.19 -7.61 7.58
CA PHE A 98 2.08 -6.58 7.04
C PHE A 98 2.16 -6.60 5.50
N ALA A 99 2.20 -7.79 4.89
CA ALA A 99 2.19 -7.92 3.44
C ALA A 99 0.87 -7.43 2.82
N ILE A 100 -0.27 -7.72 3.46
CA ILE A 100 -1.59 -7.23 3.03
C ILE A 100 -1.67 -5.71 3.20
N PHE A 101 -1.15 -5.16 4.31
CA PHE A 101 -1.16 -3.73 4.57
C PHE A 101 -0.46 -2.95 3.45
N THR A 102 0.79 -3.33 3.18
CA THR A 102 1.64 -2.64 2.19
C THR A 102 1.11 -2.77 0.78
N ALA A 103 0.61 -3.96 0.41
CA ALA A 103 -0.04 -4.17 -0.88
C ALA A 103 -1.34 -3.36 -1.02
N ALA A 104 -2.18 -3.32 0.01
CA ALA A 104 -3.43 -2.56 0.00
C ALA A 104 -3.17 -1.04 -0.03
N ASP A 105 -2.21 -0.53 0.75
CA ASP A 105 -1.81 0.87 0.71
C ASP A 105 -1.30 1.29 -0.69
N SER A 106 -0.42 0.47 -1.27
CA SER A 106 0.09 0.67 -2.63
C SER A 106 -1.03 0.64 -3.68
N ALA A 107 -1.94 -0.33 -3.58
CA ALA A 107 -3.07 -0.47 -4.49
C ALA A 107 -4.09 0.68 -4.37
N ALA A 108 -4.34 1.16 -3.14
CA ALA A 108 -5.16 2.34 -2.90
C ALA A 108 -4.54 3.58 -3.55
N ALA A 109 -3.23 3.80 -3.38
CA ALA A 109 -2.53 4.92 -3.99
C ALA A 109 -2.58 4.87 -5.53
N ARG A 110 -2.38 3.69 -6.13
CA ARG A 110 -2.45 3.51 -7.59
C ARG A 110 -3.85 3.71 -8.15
N SER A 111 -4.87 3.23 -7.44
CA SER A 111 -6.28 3.36 -7.85
C SER A 111 -6.78 4.80 -7.73
N ALA A 112 -6.34 5.54 -6.69
CA ALA A 112 -6.75 6.92 -6.44
C ALA A 112 -6.31 7.89 -7.55
N VAL A 113 -5.24 7.59 -8.29
CA VAL A 113 -4.79 8.41 -9.44
C VAL A 113 -5.81 8.40 -10.58
N LEU A 114 -6.67 7.39 -10.65
CA LEU A 114 -7.69 7.24 -11.70
C LEU A 114 -9.06 7.82 -11.32
N SER A 115 -9.26 8.19 -10.06
CA SER A 115 -10.51 8.77 -9.58
C SER A 115 -10.42 10.31 -9.51
N ASP A 116 -11.53 11.00 -9.81
CA ASP A 116 -11.61 12.45 -9.65
C ASP A 116 -11.78 12.85 -8.17
N GLU A 117 -12.32 11.93 -7.37
CA GLU A 117 -12.56 12.10 -5.94
C GLU A 117 -11.66 11.16 -5.15
N ASP A 118 -11.10 11.66 -4.06
CA ASP A 118 -10.42 10.84 -3.08
C ASP A 118 -11.41 10.46 -1.96
N PRO A 119 -11.87 9.19 -1.87
CA PRO A 119 -12.92 8.84 -0.93
C PRO A 119 -12.44 8.97 0.52
N GLU A 120 -13.16 9.76 1.33
CA GLU A 120 -12.91 9.85 2.77
C GLU A 120 -13.38 8.57 3.46
N ILE A 121 -12.45 7.65 3.72
CA ILE A 121 -12.74 6.36 4.35
C ILE A 121 -12.52 6.45 5.85
N LYS A 122 -13.62 6.35 6.61
CA LYS A 122 -13.60 6.20 8.07
C LYS A 122 -13.98 4.77 8.43
N GLY A 123 -13.04 4.06 9.06
CA GLY A 123 -13.23 2.69 9.56
C GLY A 123 -12.40 1.64 8.83
N ALA A 124 -12.73 0.38 9.12
CA ALA A 124 -12.00 -0.81 8.70
C ALA A 124 -12.96 -1.95 8.35
N PHE A 125 -12.47 -2.97 7.65
CA PHE A 125 -13.22 -4.21 7.47
C PHE A 125 -13.51 -4.90 8.80
N ARG A 126 -14.52 -5.80 8.78
CA ARG A 126 -14.94 -6.55 9.96
C ARG A 126 -13.80 -7.41 10.49
N GLN A 127 -13.46 -7.20 11.76
CA GLN A 127 -12.37 -7.86 12.46
C GLN A 127 -12.32 -9.40 12.29
N PRO A 128 -13.42 -10.17 12.34
CA PRO A 128 -13.36 -11.62 12.13
C PRO A 128 -12.82 -12.04 10.75
N TRP A 129 -13.19 -11.31 9.69
CA TRP A 129 -12.71 -11.61 8.34
C TRP A 129 -11.24 -11.22 8.20
N VAL A 130 -10.82 -10.09 8.77
CA VAL A 130 -9.41 -9.67 8.72
C VAL A 130 -8.53 -10.65 9.52
N ARG A 131 -8.96 -11.12 10.70
CA ARG A 131 -8.22 -12.15 11.46
C ARG A 131 -8.04 -13.44 10.69
N TYR A 132 -9.08 -13.87 9.96
CA TYR A 132 -9.02 -15.04 9.10
C TYR A 132 -7.91 -14.96 8.04
N LEU A 133 -7.52 -13.74 7.61
CA LEU A 133 -6.39 -13.58 6.68
C LEU A 133 -5.04 -13.96 7.33
N GLY A 134 -4.89 -13.80 8.65
CA GLY A 134 -3.69 -14.20 9.38
C GLY A 134 -3.53 -15.73 9.49
N ASP A 135 -4.64 -16.47 9.45
CA ASP A 135 -4.64 -17.94 9.56
C ASP A 135 -4.29 -18.64 8.23
N ASN A 136 -4.30 -17.90 7.13
CA ASN A 136 -4.12 -18.41 5.77
C ASN A 136 -2.70 -18.17 5.25
N ASP A 137 -2.29 -18.95 4.24
CA ASP A 137 -1.10 -18.62 3.46
C ASP A 137 -1.36 -17.48 2.46
N SER A 138 -0.29 -16.87 1.95
CA SER A 138 -0.37 -15.72 1.03
C SER A 138 -1.14 -16.03 -0.25
N LYS A 139 -1.05 -17.28 -0.74
CA LYS A 139 -1.78 -17.75 -1.93
C LYS A 139 -3.28 -17.86 -1.69
N THR A 140 -3.70 -18.35 -0.52
CA THR A 140 -5.12 -18.39 -0.13
C THR A 140 -5.64 -16.98 0.08
N ASN A 141 -4.86 -16.12 0.76
CA ASN A 141 -5.20 -14.71 0.93
C ASN A 141 -5.40 -13.97 -0.38
N CYS A 142 -4.59 -14.24 -1.42
CA CYS A 142 -4.79 -13.66 -2.74
C CYS A 142 -6.19 -13.97 -3.31
N LYS A 143 -6.65 -15.22 -3.17
CA LYS A 143 -7.98 -15.63 -3.64
C LYS A 143 -9.08 -14.99 -2.80
N THR A 144 -8.92 -14.99 -1.47
CA THR A 144 -9.89 -14.43 -0.53
C THR A 144 -10.09 -12.93 -0.75
N VAL A 145 -9.00 -12.18 -0.94
CA VAL A 145 -9.06 -10.73 -1.19
C VAL A 145 -9.71 -10.42 -2.54
N VAL A 146 -9.39 -11.17 -3.61
CA VAL A 146 -10.05 -10.97 -4.92
C VAL A 146 -11.54 -11.30 -4.85
N ALA A 147 -11.92 -12.37 -4.15
CA ALA A 147 -13.32 -12.74 -3.97
C ALA A 147 -14.09 -11.66 -3.19
N GLU A 148 -13.51 -11.16 -2.09
CA GLU A 148 -14.12 -10.08 -1.30
C GLU A 148 -14.21 -8.77 -2.10
N LEU A 149 -13.16 -8.44 -2.87
CA LEU A 149 -13.18 -7.27 -3.77
C LEU A 149 -14.32 -7.40 -4.80
N SER A 150 -14.51 -8.59 -5.37
CA SER A 150 -15.60 -8.85 -6.31
C SER A 150 -16.96 -8.64 -5.65
N ALA A 151 -17.16 -9.19 -4.45
CA ALA A 151 -18.39 -9.03 -3.68
C ALA A 151 -18.64 -7.57 -3.29
N PHE A 152 -17.59 -6.84 -2.92
CA PHE A 152 -17.66 -5.42 -2.58
C PHE A 152 -18.09 -4.57 -3.78
N LEU A 153 -17.48 -4.80 -4.95
CA LEU A 153 -17.84 -4.11 -6.18
C LEU A 153 -19.26 -4.49 -6.66
N ASP A 154 -19.65 -5.74 -6.52
CA ASP A 154 -21.00 -6.23 -6.88
C ASP A 154 -22.09 -5.55 -6.03
N PHE A 155 -21.84 -5.39 -4.73
CA PHE A 155 -22.70 -4.63 -3.84
C PHE A 155 -22.88 -3.17 -4.30
N HIS A 156 -21.80 -2.52 -4.71
CA HIS A 156 -21.86 -1.14 -5.22
C HIS A 156 -22.50 -1.05 -6.61
N GLN A 157 -22.31 -2.05 -7.47
CA GLN A 157 -22.95 -2.13 -8.78
C GLN A 157 -24.48 -2.28 -8.65
N MET A 158 -24.95 -3.03 -7.65
CA MET A 158 -26.38 -3.23 -7.38
C MET A 158 -26.95 -2.26 -6.34
N HIS A 159 -26.21 -1.21 -5.96
CA HIS A 159 -26.62 -0.31 -4.90
C HIS A 159 -28.00 0.32 -5.19
N PRO A 160 -28.92 0.41 -4.21
CA PRO A 160 -30.27 0.95 -4.41
C PRO A 160 -30.26 2.46 -4.72
N ASP A 161 -29.32 3.19 -4.11
CA ASP A 161 -29.05 4.58 -4.43
C ASP A 161 -28.24 4.69 -5.73
N LYS A 162 -28.73 5.48 -6.69
CA LYS A 162 -28.12 5.65 -8.01
C LYS A 162 -26.82 6.42 -7.95
N GLU A 163 -26.66 7.36 -7.02
CA GLU A 163 -25.45 8.18 -6.92
C GLU A 163 -24.25 7.37 -6.43
N ARG A 164 -24.51 6.29 -5.71
CA ARG A 164 -23.48 5.36 -5.20
C ARG A 164 -23.21 4.17 -6.12
N ARG A 165 -23.94 4.09 -7.23
CA ARG A 165 -23.84 2.98 -8.17
C ARG A 165 -22.64 3.20 -9.09
N ILE A 166 -21.87 2.14 -9.30
CA ILE A 166 -20.80 2.14 -10.30
C ILE A 166 -21.43 2.18 -11.69
N SER A 167 -21.19 3.27 -12.41
CA SER A 167 -21.62 3.47 -13.80
C SER A 167 -20.47 3.88 -14.72
N GLU A 168 -19.43 4.49 -14.16
CA GLU A 168 -18.26 4.97 -14.89
C GLU A 168 -16.95 4.39 -14.33
N PRO A 169 -15.89 4.26 -15.15
CA PRO A 169 -14.60 3.72 -14.71
C PRO A 169 -13.96 4.48 -13.54
N LYS A 170 -14.19 5.80 -13.44
CA LYS A 170 -13.67 6.61 -12.33
C LYS A 170 -14.34 6.29 -10.99
N GLN A 171 -15.64 6.00 -11.02
CA GLN A 171 -16.38 5.55 -9.83
C GLN A 171 -15.92 4.16 -9.40
N LEU A 172 -15.65 3.28 -10.37
CA LEU A 172 -15.05 1.98 -10.11
C LEU A 172 -13.68 2.13 -9.43
N ALA A 173 -12.82 3.01 -9.94
CA ALA A 173 -11.52 3.31 -9.33
C ALA A 173 -11.67 3.83 -7.88
N SER A 174 -12.59 4.77 -7.64
CA SER A 174 -12.90 5.27 -6.30
C SER A 174 -13.38 4.16 -5.35
N CYS A 175 -14.27 3.26 -5.82
CA CYS A 175 -14.70 2.10 -5.04
C CYS A 175 -13.56 1.12 -4.73
N MET A 176 -12.64 0.88 -5.67
CA MET A 176 -11.46 0.05 -5.43
C MET A 176 -10.50 0.71 -4.43
N THR A 177 -10.26 2.01 -4.54
CA THR A 177 -9.50 2.78 -3.54
C THR A 177 -10.12 2.64 -2.15
N ALA A 178 -11.45 2.76 -2.05
CA ALA A 178 -12.17 2.59 -0.80
C ALA A 178 -11.97 1.18 -0.19
N PHE A 179 -12.10 0.14 -1.01
CA PHE A 179 -11.87 -1.25 -0.59
C PHE A 179 -10.45 -1.42 -0.02
N PHE A 180 -9.44 -0.97 -0.75
CA PHE A 180 -8.06 -1.13 -0.33
C PHE A 180 -7.73 -0.35 0.94
N ARG A 181 -8.28 0.85 1.12
CA ARG A 181 -8.15 1.61 2.37
C ARG A 181 -8.81 0.91 3.55
N LEU A 182 -10.02 0.38 3.37
CA LEU A 182 -10.71 -0.40 4.42
C LEU A 182 -9.91 -1.66 4.81
N LEU A 183 -9.28 -2.31 3.84
CA LEU A 183 -8.40 -3.46 4.07
C LEU A 183 -7.14 -3.07 4.83
N ALA A 184 -6.42 -2.05 4.36
CA ALA A 184 -5.22 -1.52 5.01
C ALA A 184 -5.51 -1.12 6.46
N ASN A 185 -6.61 -0.41 6.71
CA ASN A 185 -7.02 -0.02 8.06
C ASN A 185 -7.30 -1.25 8.94
N GLY A 186 -8.03 -2.24 8.43
CA GLY A 186 -8.35 -3.44 9.19
C GLY A 186 -7.13 -4.26 9.59
N VAL A 187 -6.19 -4.49 8.65
CA VAL A 187 -4.96 -5.22 8.98
C VAL A 187 -4.02 -4.41 9.86
N LYS A 188 -4.01 -3.08 9.74
CA LYS A 188 -3.26 -2.20 10.63
C LYS A 188 -3.79 -2.29 12.05
N GLU A 189 -5.11 -2.18 12.25
CA GLU A 189 -5.73 -2.31 13.57
C GLU A 189 -5.27 -3.60 14.27
N ILE A 190 -5.38 -4.75 13.59
CA ILE A 190 -4.93 -6.04 14.14
C ILE A 190 -3.41 -6.11 14.33
N GLY A 191 -2.64 -5.65 13.33
CA GLY A 191 -1.18 -5.65 13.38
C GLY A 191 -0.60 -4.79 14.50
N THR A 192 -1.41 -3.87 15.06
CA THR A 192 -1.10 -3.06 16.24
C THR A 192 -1.63 -3.61 17.57
N ASP A 193 -2.28 -4.78 17.57
CA ASP A 193 -2.71 -5.44 18.81
C ASP A 193 -1.51 -5.83 19.68
N ALA A 194 -1.75 -5.91 20.99
CA ALA A 194 -0.73 -6.25 22.00
C ALA A 194 -0.05 -7.61 21.75
N GLU A 195 -0.71 -8.54 21.06
CA GLU A 195 -0.16 -9.84 20.66
C GLU A 195 1.05 -9.69 19.73
N TYR A 196 1.05 -8.66 18.87
CA TYR A 196 2.07 -8.41 17.85
C TYR A 196 3.07 -7.32 18.24
N GLU A 197 3.02 -6.82 19.47
CA GLU A 197 3.83 -5.68 19.95
C GLU A 197 5.32 -5.87 19.69
N ARG A 198 5.83 -7.09 19.93
CA ARG A 198 7.25 -7.41 19.69
C ARG A 198 7.62 -7.26 18.21
N HIS A 199 6.77 -7.73 17.31
CA HIS A 199 7.00 -7.66 15.88
C HIS A 199 6.84 -6.22 15.38
N ARG A 200 5.85 -5.49 15.90
CA ARG A 200 5.63 -4.07 15.59
C ARG A 200 6.86 -3.21 15.93
N VAL A 201 7.38 -3.34 17.15
CA VAL A 201 8.58 -2.60 17.59
C VAL A 201 9.80 -2.96 16.74
N ALA A 202 9.95 -4.25 16.36
CA ALA A 202 11.02 -4.67 15.47
C ALA A 202 10.86 -4.03 14.08
N LEU A 203 9.66 -4.03 13.52
CA LEU A 203 9.33 -3.49 12.21
C LEU A 203 9.53 -1.96 12.14
N GLU A 204 9.19 -1.22 13.21
CA GLU A 204 9.43 0.23 13.31
C GLU A 204 10.92 0.60 13.29
N SER A 205 11.79 -0.33 13.70
CA SER A 205 13.24 -0.15 13.64
C SER A 205 13.86 -0.52 12.29
N MET A 206 13.08 -1.13 11.38
CA MET A 206 13.52 -1.54 10.05
C MET A 206 13.35 -0.40 9.04
N GLN A 207 14.28 -0.31 8.10
CA GLN A 207 14.08 0.44 6.86
C GLN A 207 13.30 -0.44 5.89
N ILE A 208 12.13 0.03 5.48
CA ILE A 208 11.24 -0.74 4.61
C ILE A 208 11.02 0.06 3.33
N ASP A 209 11.41 -0.54 2.20
CA ASP A 209 11.19 0.00 0.87
C ASP A 209 10.52 -1.06 0.00
N ILE A 210 9.30 -0.77 -0.43
CA ILE A 210 8.48 -1.67 -1.22
C ILE A 210 8.06 -0.92 -2.48
N CYS A 211 8.67 -1.28 -3.60
CA CYS A 211 8.41 -0.77 -4.93
C CYS A 211 8.47 0.77 -4.98
N GLY A 212 9.45 1.36 -4.30
CA GLY A 212 9.65 2.81 -4.23
C GLY A 212 8.77 3.53 -3.21
N ARG A 213 8.02 2.79 -2.37
CA ARG A 213 7.26 3.33 -1.24
C ARG A 213 7.97 2.98 0.07
N HIS A 214 8.13 3.97 0.92
CA HIS A 214 8.79 3.81 2.21
C HIS A 214 7.79 3.66 3.34
N TYR A 215 8.09 2.74 4.27
CA TYR A 215 7.23 2.44 5.40
C TYR A 215 8.01 2.52 6.72
N ALA A 216 7.33 3.04 7.75
CA ALA A 216 7.77 2.99 9.14
C ALA A 216 6.72 2.21 9.92
N GLY A 217 6.92 0.89 10.09
CA GLY A 217 5.87 0.02 10.62
C GLY A 217 4.63 0.01 9.70
N PHE A 218 3.44 0.19 10.28
CA PHE A 218 2.17 0.29 9.55
C PHE A 218 1.80 1.74 9.15
N ASP A 219 2.81 2.59 8.97
CA ASP A 219 2.63 3.96 8.50
C ASP A 219 3.45 4.19 7.23
N PHE A 220 2.80 4.84 6.26
CA PHE A 220 3.50 5.34 5.08
C PHE A 220 4.39 6.51 5.51
N SER A 221 5.68 6.43 5.15
CA SER A 221 6.63 7.52 5.37
C SER A 221 6.86 8.26 4.05
N SER A 222 6.47 9.54 4.00
CA SER A 222 6.84 10.43 2.88
C SER A 222 8.33 10.79 2.88
N LYS A 223 9.04 10.51 3.98
CA LYS A 223 10.48 10.66 4.07
C LYS A 223 11.11 9.38 3.57
N SER A 224 11.78 9.45 2.42
CA SER A 224 12.70 8.40 2.03
C SER A 224 13.77 8.25 3.10
N ALA A 225 14.22 7.02 3.34
CA ALA A 225 15.29 6.75 4.29
C ALA A 225 16.60 7.51 3.97
N GLU A 226 16.75 7.98 2.72
CA GLU A 226 17.84 8.85 2.25
C GLU A 226 17.63 10.33 2.58
N ASN A 227 16.40 10.78 2.88
CA ASN A 227 16.04 12.16 3.22
C ASN A 227 15.80 12.36 4.73
N GLU A 228 16.23 11.44 5.59
CA GLU A 228 16.55 11.78 6.98
C GLU A 228 17.85 12.62 6.99
N GLU A 229 17.83 13.80 6.35
CA GLU A 229 18.80 14.83 6.72
C GLU A 229 18.58 15.12 8.21
N PRO A 230 19.63 15.07 9.06
CA PRO A 230 19.50 15.48 10.44
C PRO A 230 18.93 16.90 10.43
N GLY A 231 17.80 17.09 11.12
CA GLY A 231 17.06 18.36 11.19
C GLY A 231 17.81 19.47 11.94
N GLU A 232 19.03 19.76 11.54
CA GLU A 232 19.90 20.80 12.06
C GLU A 232 20.11 21.94 11.05
N LEU A 233 19.30 22.02 9.99
CA LEU A 233 19.18 23.27 9.24
C LEU A 233 18.24 24.20 10.01
N LEU A 234 18.86 25.09 10.80
CA LEU A 234 18.19 26.26 11.35
C LEU A 234 17.48 27.02 10.21
N PRO A 235 16.30 27.62 10.45
CA PRO A 235 15.65 28.45 9.45
C PRO A 235 16.61 29.56 9.00
N ILE A 236 17.02 29.50 7.73
CA ILE A 236 17.91 30.47 7.11
C ILE A 236 17.07 31.68 6.74
N HIS A 237 17.33 32.83 7.34
CA HIS A 237 16.74 34.09 6.93
C HIS A 237 17.56 34.71 5.78
N TYR A 238 16.95 35.57 4.98
CA TYR A 238 17.64 36.23 3.85
C TYR A 238 18.88 37.03 4.30
N GLU A 239 18.93 37.41 5.58
CA GLU A 239 20.03 38.13 6.22
C GLU A 239 21.28 37.24 6.41
N ASP A 240 21.10 35.91 6.45
CA ASP A 240 22.17 34.93 6.67
C ASP A 240 22.93 34.57 5.39
N VAL A 241 22.48 35.06 4.23
CA VAL A 241 23.08 34.77 2.91
C VAL A 241 24.22 35.74 2.63
N VAL A 242 25.44 35.34 2.99
CA VAL A 242 26.66 36.14 2.72
C VAL A 242 27.14 35.94 1.29
N GLY A 243 27.21 37.03 0.51
CA GLY A 243 27.93 37.07 -0.77
C GLY A 243 27.09 37.25 -2.04
N ASN A 244 25.77 37.48 -1.96
CA ASN A 244 24.94 37.63 -3.16
C ASN A 244 23.83 38.69 -3.02
N LYS A 245 24.21 39.88 -2.51
CA LYS A 245 23.27 40.97 -2.18
C LYS A 245 22.43 41.43 -3.38
N GLU A 246 23.03 41.49 -4.57
CA GLU A 246 22.35 41.90 -5.81
C GLU A 246 21.24 40.91 -6.23
N TYR A 247 21.46 39.61 -6.00
CA TYR A 247 20.49 38.57 -6.34
C TYR A 247 19.30 38.56 -5.36
N ILE A 248 19.56 38.85 -4.08
CA ILE A 248 18.52 38.98 -3.05
C ILE A 248 17.66 40.22 -3.29
N GLU A 249 18.27 41.35 -3.65
CA GLU A 249 17.52 42.56 -4.00
C GLU A 249 16.64 42.37 -5.25
N ALA A 250 17.14 41.65 -6.26
CA ALA A 250 16.36 41.30 -7.44
C ALA A 250 15.17 40.38 -7.09
N GLY A 251 15.39 39.37 -6.24
CA GLY A 251 14.33 38.48 -5.77
C GLY A 251 13.26 39.19 -4.92
N LEU A 252 13.67 40.09 -4.03
CA LEU A 252 12.75 40.89 -3.21
C LEU A 252 11.93 41.90 -4.04
N ARG A 253 12.54 42.51 -5.05
CA ARG A 253 11.79 43.36 -6.01
C ARG A 253 10.75 42.54 -6.76
N LEU A 254 11.12 41.37 -7.27
CA LEU A 254 10.19 40.51 -8.00
C LEU A 254 9.02 40.06 -7.12
N ALA A 255 9.29 39.66 -5.87
CA ALA A 255 8.26 39.25 -4.92
C ALA A 255 7.31 40.42 -4.57
N ARG A 256 7.85 41.63 -4.42
CA ARG A 256 7.05 42.84 -4.22
C ARG A 256 6.20 43.18 -5.43
N ASP A 257 6.75 43.06 -6.63
CA ASP A 257 6.04 43.37 -7.87
C ASP A 257 4.90 42.37 -8.11
N VAL A 258 5.11 41.08 -7.82
CA VAL A 258 4.06 40.04 -7.89
C VAL A 258 2.98 40.27 -6.83
N ALA A 259 3.33 40.67 -5.62
CA ALA A 259 2.37 40.98 -4.56
C ALA A 259 1.58 42.29 -4.81
N GLY A 260 2.05 43.15 -5.71
CA GLY A 260 1.32 44.34 -6.17
C GLY A 260 0.43 44.11 -7.40
N PHE A 261 0.44 42.88 -7.95
CA PHE A 261 -0.36 42.48 -9.11
C PHE A 261 -1.62 41.67 -8.75
N ASP A 262 -1.96 41.59 -7.45
CA ASP A 262 -3.22 41.05 -6.91
C ASP A 262 -4.20 42.18 -6.57
#